data_AF-A0AAD6GLV7-F1
#
_entry.id   AF-A0AAD6GLV7-F1
#
_cell.length_a   1.000
_cell.length_b   1.000
_cell.length_c   1.000
_cell.angle_alpha   90.00
_cell.angle_beta   90.00
_cell.angle_gamma   90.00
#
_symmetry.space_group_name_H-M   'P 1'
#
loop_
_entity.id
_entity.type
_entity.pdbx_description
1 polymer ?
#
loop_
_entity_poly.entity_id
_entity_poly.type
_entity_poly.pdbx_seq_one_letter_code
_entity_poly.pdbx_strand_id
1 'polypeptide(L)'
;MSPPASCDILVIGSGNAGFSAALSAAQTNPKANVIIIDKCPSAWAGGNSYFTAGAFRTTHNGLSDLLPIVNNTSAEKASRIDMPVYSEQDFTNDLLRMTGGRTDPALSKILVQDSRSAIGWLAQNGIRFQLSFNRQAYEVDGRIKFWGGLALKTQDGGKGLMEDHLAAAKEHNISVFFDTPATKLLTDPTTGAVIGVEILPLSSSGAPQKQTIRAAAVILAAGGFEANPQLRAQYLGPGWDAARVRGTPFNTGDLLLSAQRDVSAKTVGNWSGCHSVAWDADSPAHAGDREISNEFTKSGYPLGIMVNRDGERFVDEGSDMRNYTYAMIGRRILAQPGQTAFQIWDARTTPWLRSEEYRPEVTKHLTGSTVEELADACVKVGLVNRQRFLDTLAEYNAATREGHRKWDPAVRDGLGTVGLGIPKSNWALPIDKGPFLAVRVTSGITFTFGGLAVNPETAAVVSETTGAEIPGLYSVGEMLGGLFHDNYPGGSGLTSGAVFGRRAGRTAAGIIAAKGANRESRL
;
A
#
# COMPACT_ATOMS: atom_id res chain seq x y z
N MET A 1 -18.79 -9.45 21.51
CA MET A 1 -20.00 -10.09 20.96
C MET A 1 -19.55 -11.31 20.19
N SER A 2 -20.15 -12.48 20.37
CA SER A 2 -19.74 -13.67 19.64
C SER A 2 -20.25 -13.64 18.19
N PRO A 3 -19.47 -14.11 17.21
CA PRO A 3 -19.96 -14.23 15.84
C PRO A 3 -21.11 -15.24 15.75
N PRO A 4 -22.07 -15.07 14.81
CA PRO A 4 -23.17 -16.00 14.66
C PRO A 4 -22.72 -17.30 13.99
N ALA A 5 -23.50 -18.36 14.18
CA ALA A 5 -23.24 -19.67 13.58
C ALA A 5 -23.44 -19.70 12.05
N SER A 6 -24.17 -18.72 11.48
CA SER A 6 -24.43 -18.63 10.05
C SER A 6 -24.67 -17.20 9.57
N CYS A 7 -24.35 -16.94 8.31
CA CYS A 7 -24.70 -15.74 7.56
C CYS A 7 -24.90 -16.07 6.07
N ASP A 8 -25.32 -15.10 5.26
CA ASP A 8 -25.42 -15.29 3.82
C ASP A 8 -24.05 -15.07 3.16
N ILE A 9 -23.38 -13.98 3.53
CA ILE A 9 -22.09 -13.57 2.98
C ILE A 9 -21.12 -13.29 4.12
N LEU A 10 -20.03 -14.04 4.14
CA LEU A 10 -18.94 -13.86 5.09
C LEU A 10 -17.74 -13.22 4.41
N VAL A 11 -17.31 -12.06 4.89
CA VAL A 11 -16.08 -11.40 4.47
C VAL A 11 -15.02 -11.59 5.55
N ILE A 12 -13.81 -12.00 5.18
CA ILE A 12 -12.71 -12.25 6.12
C ILE A 12 -11.62 -11.22 5.90
N GLY A 13 -11.53 -10.26 6.81
CA GLY A 13 -10.61 -9.12 6.79
C GLY A 13 -11.34 -7.77 6.72
N SER A 14 -11.02 -6.86 7.64
CA SER A 14 -11.64 -5.54 7.80
C SER A 14 -10.84 -4.41 7.12
N GLY A 15 -10.10 -4.71 6.04
CA GLY A 15 -9.42 -3.69 5.24
C GLY A 15 -10.35 -2.99 4.24
N ASN A 16 -9.81 -2.03 3.48
CA ASN A 16 -10.54 -1.32 2.41
C ASN A 16 -11.24 -2.26 1.42
N ALA A 17 -10.59 -3.38 1.04
CA ALA A 17 -11.18 -4.36 0.13
C ALA A 17 -12.35 -5.13 0.76
N GLY A 18 -12.22 -5.51 2.04
CA GLY A 18 -13.25 -6.25 2.77
C GLY A 18 -14.49 -5.38 3.00
N PHE A 19 -14.31 -4.14 3.47
CA PHE A 19 -15.42 -3.19 3.61
C PHE A 19 -16.08 -2.88 2.26
N SER A 20 -15.30 -2.69 1.19
CA SER A 20 -15.86 -2.47 -0.15
C SER A 20 -16.69 -3.67 -0.63
N ALA A 21 -16.26 -4.90 -0.33
CA ALA A 21 -17.02 -6.10 -0.65
C ALA A 21 -18.30 -6.22 0.15
N ALA A 22 -18.23 -6.02 1.46
CA ALA A 22 -19.38 -6.12 2.35
C ALA A 22 -20.45 -5.06 2.01
N LEU A 23 -20.03 -3.82 1.81
CA LEU A 23 -20.93 -2.71 1.45
C LEU A 23 -21.63 -2.96 0.11
N SER A 24 -20.86 -3.37 -0.91
CA SER A 24 -21.40 -3.67 -2.23
C SER A 24 -22.38 -4.86 -2.20
N ALA A 25 -22.08 -5.88 -1.37
CA ALA A 25 -22.97 -7.01 -1.16
C ALA A 25 -24.30 -6.59 -0.50
N ALA A 26 -24.24 -5.81 0.59
CA ALA A 26 -25.41 -5.31 1.30
C ALA A 26 -26.29 -4.41 0.40
N GLN A 27 -25.69 -3.61 -0.48
CA GLN A 27 -26.41 -2.79 -1.44
C GLN A 27 -27.05 -3.62 -2.56
N THR A 28 -26.39 -4.70 -2.98
CA THR A 28 -26.88 -5.57 -4.07
C THR A 28 -28.03 -6.45 -3.60
N ASN A 29 -27.96 -6.96 -2.37
CA ASN A 29 -29.05 -7.69 -1.74
C ASN A 29 -29.28 -7.18 -0.30
N PRO A 30 -30.16 -6.19 -0.12
CA PRO A 30 -30.46 -5.61 1.20
C PRO A 30 -31.05 -6.58 2.23
N LYS A 31 -31.49 -7.78 1.79
CA LYS A 31 -32.00 -8.84 2.68
C LYS A 31 -30.90 -9.81 3.13
N ALA A 32 -29.72 -9.78 2.50
CA ALA A 32 -28.64 -10.67 2.85
C ALA A 32 -28.00 -10.25 4.18
N ASN A 33 -27.81 -11.23 5.08
CA ASN A 33 -27.00 -11.04 6.28
C ASN A 33 -25.52 -11.06 5.90
N VAL A 34 -24.90 -9.89 5.90
CA VAL A 34 -23.48 -9.68 5.55
C VAL A 34 -22.66 -9.45 6.82
N ILE A 35 -21.61 -10.26 6.98
CA ILE A 35 -20.74 -10.22 8.16
C ILE A 35 -19.28 -10.07 7.74
N ILE A 36 -18.55 -9.22 8.46
CA ILE A 36 -17.10 -9.16 8.42
C ILE A 36 -16.54 -9.81 9.69
N ILE A 37 -15.56 -10.69 9.53
CA ILE A 37 -14.72 -11.15 10.65
C ILE A 37 -13.28 -10.68 10.44
N ASP A 38 -12.59 -10.37 11.53
CA ASP A 38 -11.16 -10.05 11.51
C ASP A 38 -10.48 -10.71 12.72
N LYS A 39 -9.25 -11.17 12.52
CA LYS A 39 -8.48 -11.78 13.59
C LYS A 39 -7.84 -10.75 14.53
N CYS A 40 -7.66 -9.52 14.07
CA CYS A 40 -7.11 -8.47 14.92
C CYS A 40 -8.14 -8.05 15.98
N PRO A 41 -7.69 -7.53 17.12
CA PRO A 41 -8.57 -6.84 18.06
C PRO A 41 -9.09 -5.54 17.44
N SER A 42 -10.21 -5.04 17.94
CA SER A 42 -10.86 -3.81 17.40
C SER A 42 -9.94 -2.59 17.38
N ALA A 43 -9.02 -2.46 18.34
CA ALA A 43 -8.00 -1.40 18.38
C ALA A 43 -7.02 -1.45 17.19
N TRP A 44 -6.95 -2.58 16.48
CA TRP A 44 -6.11 -2.80 15.29
C TRP A 44 -6.92 -2.94 14.00
N ALA A 45 -8.21 -2.58 14.01
CA ALA A 45 -9.08 -2.60 12.85
C ALA A 45 -8.48 -1.86 11.65
N GLY A 46 -8.78 -2.38 10.45
CA GLY A 46 -8.41 -1.77 9.18
C GLY A 46 -7.22 -2.39 8.46
N GLY A 47 -6.50 -3.30 9.12
CA GLY A 47 -5.29 -3.92 8.58
C GLY A 47 -4.29 -2.86 8.05
N ASN A 48 -3.65 -3.12 6.92
CA ASN A 48 -2.77 -2.13 6.27
C ASN A 48 -3.49 -0.91 5.72
N SER A 49 -4.80 -0.99 5.51
CA SER A 49 -5.57 0.17 5.04
C SER A 49 -5.60 1.29 6.08
N TYR A 50 -5.35 1.01 7.36
CA TYR A 50 -5.20 2.03 8.40
C TYR A 50 -3.86 2.80 8.30
N PHE A 51 -2.79 2.14 7.84
CA PHE A 51 -1.42 2.67 7.83
C PHE A 51 -1.03 3.36 6.51
N THR A 52 -1.96 3.44 5.55
CA THR A 52 -1.75 4.15 4.30
C THR A 52 -1.85 5.66 4.49
N ALA A 53 -1.22 6.42 3.59
CA ALA A 53 -1.50 7.84 3.47
C ALA A 53 -2.81 8.17 2.71
N GLY A 54 -3.57 7.13 2.34
CA GLY A 54 -4.91 7.29 1.77
C GLY A 54 -4.96 7.50 0.26
N ALA A 55 -3.86 7.29 -0.47
CA ALA A 55 -3.80 7.66 -1.88
C ALA A 55 -4.57 6.68 -2.78
N PHE A 56 -5.48 7.20 -3.62
CA PHE A 56 -6.25 6.43 -4.60
C PHE A 56 -5.93 6.90 -6.02
N ARG A 57 -5.40 6.00 -6.85
CA ARG A 57 -5.14 6.28 -8.26
C ARG A 57 -6.40 6.01 -9.08
N THR A 58 -6.78 6.93 -9.95
CA THR A 58 -8.00 6.81 -10.74
C THR A 58 -7.93 7.61 -12.01
N THR A 59 -8.55 7.11 -13.08
CA THR A 59 -8.72 7.90 -14.30
C THR A 59 -9.59 9.11 -14.02
N HIS A 60 -9.28 10.28 -14.59
CA HIS A 60 -10.11 11.47 -14.44
C HIS A 60 -9.92 12.47 -15.59
N ASN A 61 -10.98 13.22 -15.89
CA ASN A 61 -10.99 14.23 -16.96
C ASN A 61 -10.49 15.61 -16.47
N GLY A 62 -9.42 15.61 -15.66
CA GLY A 62 -8.88 16.82 -15.03
C GLY A 62 -9.64 17.27 -13.77
N LEU A 63 -9.43 18.52 -13.36
CA LEU A 63 -9.90 19.05 -12.06
C LEU A 63 -11.42 19.03 -11.91
N SER A 64 -12.17 19.40 -12.95
CA SER A 64 -13.64 19.51 -12.89
C SER A 64 -14.34 18.19 -12.58
N ASP A 65 -13.74 17.06 -12.96
CA ASP A 65 -14.25 15.71 -12.65
C ASP A 65 -14.01 15.34 -11.17
N LEU A 66 -12.95 15.87 -10.56
CA LEU A 66 -12.60 15.55 -9.17
C LEU A 66 -13.22 16.50 -8.15
N LEU A 67 -13.49 17.77 -8.51
CA LEU A 67 -14.08 18.76 -7.61
C LEU A 67 -15.35 18.28 -6.87
N PRO A 68 -16.30 17.56 -7.50
CA PRO A 68 -17.51 17.10 -6.82
C PRO A 68 -17.29 16.10 -5.69
N ILE A 69 -16.13 15.44 -5.63
CA ILE A 69 -15.85 14.38 -4.65
C ILE A 69 -14.80 14.77 -3.60
N VAL A 70 -14.25 15.98 -3.66
CA VAL A 70 -13.19 16.44 -2.72
C VAL A 70 -13.70 17.54 -1.80
N ASN A 71 -13.19 17.57 -0.55
CA ASN A 71 -13.67 18.50 0.48
C ASN A 71 -12.66 19.56 0.95
N ASN A 72 -11.51 19.70 0.28
CA ASN A 72 -10.41 20.58 0.72
C ASN A 72 -9.99 21.65 -0.31
N THR A 73 -10.88 21.99 -1.25
CA THR A 73 -10.56 22.91 -2.36
C THR A 73 -11.65 23.98 -2.51
N SER A 74 -11.31 25.23 -2.18
CA SER A 74 -12.15 26.40 -2.45
C SER A 74 -12.11 26.80 -3.92
N ALA A 75 -13.07 27.63 -4.37
CA ALA A 75 -13.09 28.15 -5.75
C ALA A 75 -11.82 28.95 -6.10
N GLU A 76 -11.35 29.79 -5.18
CA GLU A 76 -10.09 30.54 -5.34
C GLU A 76 -8.91 29.58 -5.51
N LYS A 77 -8.80 28.56 -4.65
CA LYS A 77 -7.72 27.57 -4.75
C LYS A 77 -7.81 26.79 -6.07
N ALA A 78 -9.00 26.39 -6.50
CA ALA A 78 -9.24 25.69 -7.75
C ALA A 78 -8.75 26.48 -8.98
N SER A 79 -8.92 27.81 -8.98
CA SER A 79 -8.47 28.68 -10.09
C SER A 79 -6.96 28.63 -10.35
N ARG A 80 -6.18 28.26 -9.33
CA ARG A 80 -4.72 28.16 -9.39
C ARG A 80 -4.20 26.76 -9.71
N ILE A 81 -5.06 25.76 -9.86
CA ILE A 81 -4.65 24.36 -10.03
C ILE A 81 -4.44 24.03 -11.51
N ASP A 82 -3.25 23.50 -11.82
CA ASP A 82 -2.94 22.78 -13.05
C ASP A 82 -3.09 21.29 -12.78
N MET A 83 -4.09 20.66 -13.42
CA MET A 83 -4.31 19.23 -13.32
C MET A 83 -4.56 18.63 -14.70
N PRO A 84 -3.58 17.93 -15.28
CA PRO A 84 -3.77 17.27 -16.56
C PRO A 84 -4.82 16.16 -16.44
N VAL A 85 -5.43 15.82 -17.57
CA VAL A 85 -6.21 14.60 -17.71
C VAL A 85 -5.32 13.41 -17.40
N TYR A 86 -5.88 12.40 -16.72
CA TYR A 86 -5.23 11.12 -16.52
C TYR A 86 -6.16 10.05 -17.07
N SER A 87 -5.89 9.64 -18.30
CA SER A 87 -6.74 8.77 -19.11
C SER A 87 -6.56 7.29 -18.75
N GLU A 88 -7.43 6.43 -19.30
CA GLU A 88 -7.22 4.97 -19.25
C GLU A 88 -5.87 4.58 -19.84
N GLN A 89 -5.47 5.20 -20.96
CA GLN A 89 -4.19 4.93 -21.60
C GLN A 89 -3.01 5.32 -20.71
N ASP A 90 -3.08 6.44 -20.01
CA ASP A 90 -2.04 6.86 -19.06
C ASP A 90 -1.88 5.84 -17.92
N PHE A 91 -3.01 5.34 -17.40
CA PHE A 91 -2.98 4.35 -16.34
C PHE A 91 -2.50 2.98 -16.80
N THR A 92 -2.93 2.53 -17.98
CA THR A 92 -2.40 1.31 -18.61
C THR A 92 -0.89 1.42 -18.83
N ASN A 93 -0.41 2.56 -19.34
CA ASN A 93 1.01 2.78 -19.57
C ASN A 93 1.82 2.74 -18.27
N ASP A 94 1.33 3.37 -17.20
CA ASP A 94 1.98 3.32 -15.88
C ASP A 94 2.02 1.89 -15.31
N LEU A 95 0.93 1.11 -15.45
CA LEU A 95 0.89 -0.29 -15.01
C LEU A 95 1.90 -1.14 -15.79
N LEU A 96 1.91 -1.06 -17.12
CA LEU A 96 2.85 -1.80 -17.97
C LEU A 96 4.30 -1.44 -17.63
N ARG A 97 4.60 -0.15 -17.50
CA ARG A 97 5.94 0.33 -17.16
C ARG A 97 6.40 -0.16 -15.79
N MET A 98 5.57 -0.04 -14.76
CA MET A 98 5.95 -0.41 -13.39
C MET A 98 6.04 -1.93 -13.17
N THR A 99 5.30 -2.73 -13.95
CA THR A 99 5.32 -4.19 -13.84
C THR A 99 6.26 -4.87 -14.83
N GLY A 100 6.88 -4.12 -15.74
CA GLY A 100 7.67 -4.66 -16.84
C GLY A 100 6.80 -5.48 -17.82
N GLY A 101 5.55 -5.07 -18.01
CA GLY A 101 4.58 -5.76 -18.88
C GLY A 101 4.01 -7.07 -18.32
N ARG A 102 4.24 -7.40 -17.04
CA ARG A 102 3.80 -8.67 -16.42
C ARG A 102 2.50 -8.58 -15.63
N THR A 103 1.85 -7.43 -15.61
CA THR A 103 0.49 -7.31 -15.07
C THR A 103 -0.48 -8.17 -15.89
N ASP A 104 -1.42 -8.85 -15.24
CA ASP A 104 -2.46 -9.60 -15.93
C ASP A 104 -3.33 -8.65 -16.78
N PRO A 105 -3.45 -8.86 -18.10
CA PRO A 105 -4.18 -7.94 -18.98
C PRO A 105 -5.66 -7.76 -18.64
N ALA A 106 -6.33 -8.81 -18.16
CA ALA A 106 -7.76 -8.74 -17.85
C ALA A 106 -8.00 -8.03 -16.51
N LEU A 107 -7.21 -8.36 -15.48
CA LEU A 107 -7.26 -7.67 -14.19
C LEU A 107 -6.88 -6.19 -14.33
N SER A 108 -5.81 -5.87 -15.06
CA SER A 108 -5.37 -4.49 -15.26
C SER A 108 -6.39 -3.67 -16.05
N LYS A 109 -7.01 -4.25 -17.09
CA LYS A 109 -8.10 -3.60 -17.83
C LYS A 109 -9.27 -3.24 -16.90
N ILE A 110 -9.75 -4.18 -16.10
CA ILE A 110 -10.85 -3.94 -15.16
C ILE A 110 -10.47 -2.88 -14.12
N LEU A 111 -9.27 -2.98 -13.54
CA LEU A 111 -8.78 -1.98 -12.59
C LEU A 111 -8.82 -0.57 -13.18
N VAL A 112 -8.33 -0.40 -14.40
CA VAL A 112 -8.28 0.90 -15.08
C VAL A 112 -9.69 1.41 -15.36
N GLN A 113 -10.53 0.61 -16.03
CA GLN A 113 -11.87 1.00 -16.47
C GLN A 113 -12.82 1.29 -15.30
N ASP A 114 -12.74 0.51 -14.23
CA ASP A 114 -13.64 0.66 -13.08
C ASP A 114 -13.12 1.67 -12.04
N SER A 115 -11.86 2.13 -12.15
CA SER A 115 -11.22 2.95 -11.11
C SER A 115 -12.05 4.19 -10.74
N ARG A 116 -12.52 4.95 -11.73
CA ARG A 116 -13.27 6.20 -11.49
C ARG A 116 -14.64 5.95 -10.89
N SER A 117 -15.33 4.92 -11.38
CA SER A 117 -16.67 4.56 -10.91
C SER A 117 -16.64 3.97 -9.50
N ALA A 118 -15.59 3.22 -9.14
CA ALA A 118 -15.38 2.69 -7.80
C ALA A 118 -15.11 3.81 -6.78
N ILE A 119 -14.28 4.79 -7.12
CA ILE A 119 -13.99 5.91 -6.22
C ILE A 119 -15.18 6.86 -6.08
N GLY A 120 -15.90 7.13 -7.16
CA GLY A 120 -17.16 7.88 -7.09
C GLY A 120 -18.19 7.18 -6.19
N TRP A 121 -18.27 5.85 -6.27
CA TRP A 121 -19.12 5.06 -5.38
C TRP A 121 -18.66 5.12 -3.92
N LEU A 122 -17.36 5.02 -3.62
CA LEU A 122 -16.87 5.21 -2.26
C LEU A 122 -17.26 6.59 -1.71
N ALA A 123 -17.09 7.65 -2.50
CA ALA A 123 -17.47 9.00 -2.10
C ALA A 123 -18.97 9.14 -1.81
N GLN A 124 -19.83 8.50 -2.61
CA GLN A 124 -21.28 8.45 -2.39
C GLN A 124 -21.67 7.72 -1.09
N ASN A 125 -20.79 6.85 -0.59
CA ASN A 125 -20.98 6.10 0.65
C ASN A 125 -20.23 6.71 1.83
N GLY A 126 -19.89 8.00 1.76
CA GLY A 126 -19.35 8.74 2.89
C GLY A 126 -17.82 8.69 3.02
N ILE A 127 -17.09 8.02 2.12
CA ILE A 127 -15.63 8.09 2.14
C ILE A 127 -15.18 9.49 1.70
N ARG A 128 -14.48 10.21 2.58
CA ARG A 128 -14.07 11.60 2.36
C ARG A 128 -12.77 11.67 1.58
N PHE A 129 -12.83 12.21 0.35
CA PHE A 129 -11.65 12.45 -0.47
C PHE A 129 -11.17 13.92 -0.43
N GLN A 130 -9.89 14.08 -0.72
CA GLN A 130 -9.15 15.34 -0.75
C GLN A 130 -8.17 15.34 -1.91
N LEU A 131 -7.90 16.52 -2.46
CA LEU A 131 -6.75 16.69 -3.35
C LEU A 131 -5.44 16.59 -2.57
N SER A 132 -4.48 15.86 -3.12
CA SER A 132 -3.22 15.46 -2.48
C SER A 132 -2.13 16.54 -2.56
N PHE A 133 -2.43 17.75 -2.06
CA PHE A 133 -1.53 18.91 -2.15
C PHE A 133 -0.15 18.67 -1.53
N ASN A 134 -0.08 18.00 -0.37
CA ASN A 134 1.15 17.83 0.39
C ASN A 134 2.05 16.68 -0.10
N ARG A 135 1.65 15.98 -1.17
CA ARG A 135 2.38 14.81 -1.69
C ARG A 135 2.56 14.82 -3.19
N GLN A 136 1.58 15.37 -3.90
CA GLN A 136 1.46 15.20 -5.34
C GLN A 136 1.27 16.52 -6.09
N ALA A 137 1.62 17.63 -5.44
CA ALA A 137 1.63 18.94 -6.06
C ALA A 137 2.80 19.79 -5.55
N TYR A 138 3.28 20.69 -6.40
CA TYR A 138 4.20 21.76 -6.04
C TYR A 138 3.60 23.11 -6.45
N GLU A 139 3.89 24.15 -5.68
CA GLU A 139 3.61 25.53 -6.10
C GLU A 139 4.76 26.02 -6.97
N VAL A 140 4.46 26.39 -8.22
CA VAL A 140 5.43 26.84 -9.22
C VAL A 140 4.83 28.06 -9.91
N ASP A 141 5.49 29.22 -9.79
CA ASP A 141 5.07 30.48 -10.39
C ASP A 141 3.60 30.87 -10.04
N GLY A 142 3.20 30.64 -8.78
CA GLY A 142 1.84 30.92 -8.29
C GLY A 142 0.75 29.94 -8.75
N ARG A 143 1.11 28.92 -9.55
CA ARG A 143 0.25 27.80 -9.95
C ARG A 143 0.52 26.57 -9.07
N ILE A 144 -0.51 25.80 -8.75
CA ILE A 144 -0.40 24.51 -8.05
C ILE A 144 -0.40 23.40 -9.11
N LYS A 145 0.76 22.81 -9.38
CA LYS A 145 0.92 21.80 -10.44
C LYS A 145 0.84 20.37 -9.89
N PHE A 146 -0.20 19.64 -10.27
CA PHE A 146 -0.32 18.20 -9.97
C PHE A 146 0.42 17.36 -11.02
N TRP A 147 0.97 16.23 -10.59
CA TRP A 147 1.76 15.35 -11.46
C TRP A 147 1.54 13.86 -11.16
N GLY A 148 1.80 13.00 -12.16
CA GLY A 148 1.89 11.54 -11.98
C GLY A 148 0.57 10.81 -11.68
N GLY A 149 -0.59 11.38 -11.99
CA GLY A 149 -1.89 10.70 -11.97
C GLY A 149 -2.44 10.31 -10.59
N LEU A 150 -1.85 10.81 -9.50
CA LEU A 150 -2.22 10.48 -8.12
C LEU A 150 -2.83 11.68 -7.36
N ALA A 151 -3.87 12.27 -7.94
CA ALA A 151 -4.45 13.51 -7.44
C ALA A 151 -5.24 13.36 -6.13
N LEU A 152 -5.77 12.17 -5.84
CA LEU A 152 -6.67 11.92 -4.71
C LEU A 152 -6.00 11.23 -3.53
N LYS A 153 -6.37 11.67 -2.33
CA LYS A 153 -6.16 10.96 -1.07
C LYS A 153 -7.43 11.00 -0.22
N THR A 154 -7.54 10.12 0.76
CA THR A 154 -8.58 10.22 1.79
C THR A 154 -8.21 11.28 2.83
N GLN A 155 -9.23 11.89 3.42
CA GLN A 155 -9.06 12.74 4.59
C GLN A 155 -8.41 11.92 5.72
N ASP A 156 -7.40 12.50 6.38
CA ASP A 156 -6.64 11.86 7.48
C ASP A 156 -6.02 10.49 7.12
N GLY A 157 -5.77 10.26 5.82
CA GLY A 157 -5.14 9.06 5.32
C GLY A 157 -5.93 7.79 5.66
N GLY A 158 -5.22 6.73 6.06
CA GLY A 158 -5.84 5.46 6.42
C GLY A 158 -6.72 5.51 7.66
N LYS A 159 -6.46 6.44 8.60
CA LYS A 159 -7.29 6.59 9.80
C LYS A 159 -8.71 7.01 9.44
N GLY A 160 -8.84 8.11 8.68
CA GLY A 160 -10.12 8.60 8.20
C GLY A 160 -10.81 7.63 7.24
N LEU A 161 -10.05 6.93 6.38
CA LEU A 161 -10.61 5.88 5.52
C LEU A 161 -11.29 4.76 6.33
N MET A 162 -10.69 4.31 7.43
CA MET A 162 -11.27 3.26 8.27
C MET A 162 -12.45 3.77 9.09
N GLU A 163 -12.40 5.02 9.58
CA GLU A 163 -13.54 5.68 10.21
C GLU A 163 -14.76 5.70 9.27
N ASP A 164 -14.56 6.18 8.05
CA ASP A 164 -15.64 6.31 7.06
C ASP A 164 -16.20 4.94 6.66
N HIS A 165 -15.35 3.92 6.46
CA HIS A 165 -15.80 2.56 6.18
C HIS A 165 -16.59 1.93 7.33
N LEU A 166 -16.18 2.15 8.58
CA LEU A 166 -16.92 1.68 9.75
C LEU A 166 -18.28 2.36 9.88
N ALA A 167 -18.37 3.66 9.57
CA ALA A 167 -19.61 4.40 9.54
C ALA A 167 -20.56 3.86 8.46
N ALA A 168 -20.07 3.67 7.24
CA ALA A 168 -20.85 3.10 6.13
C ALA A 168 -21.31 1.66 6.43
N ALA A 169 -20.45 0.84 7.03
CA ALA A 169 -20.82 -0.51 7.45
C ALA A 169 -21.99 -0.50 8.46
N LYS A 170 -21.93 0.41 9.44
CA LYS A 170 -23.00 0.58 10.43
C LYS A 170 -24.32 1.03 9.79
N GLU A 171 -24.28 1.98 8.86
CA GLU A 171 -25.47 2.47 8.15
C GLU A 171 -26.16 1.37 7.33
N HIS A 172 -25.38 0.44 6.78
CA HIS A 172 -25.87 -0.70 5.99
C HIS A 172 -26.11 -1.98 6.80
N ASN A 173 -26.16 -1.90 8.14
CA ASN A 173 -26.37 -3.05 9.04
C ASN A 173 -25.35 -4.19 8.87
N ILE A 174 -24.13 -3.87 8.45
CA ILE A 174 -23.03 -4.84 8.32
C ILE A 174 -22.38 -5.01 9.69
N SER A 175 -22.39 -6.24 10.20
CA SER A 175 -21.78 -6.56 11.49
C SER A 175 -20.30 -6.90 11.33
N VAL A 176 -19.44 -6.39 12.23
CA VAL A 176 -18.01 -6.65 12.25
C VAL A 176 -17.62 -7.35 13.56
N PHE A 177 -16.97 -8.51 13.47
CA PHE A 177 -16.47 -9.27 14.61
C PHE A 177 -14.94 -9.33 14.59
N PHE A 178 -14.32 -8.65 15.54
CA PHE A 178 -12.88 -8.69 15.80
C PHE A 178 -12.51 -9.91 16.65
N ASP A 179 -11.21 -10.15 16.86
CA ASP A 179 -10.69 -11.28 17.64
C ASP A 179 -11.23 -12.65 17.16
N THR A 180 -11.52 -12.75 15.86
CA THR A 180 -12.19 -13.88 15.22
C THR A 180 -11.32 -14.45 14.09
N PRO A 181 -10.19 -15.12 14.41
CA PRO A 181 -9.33 -15.71 13.40
C PRO A 181 -10.01 -16.85 12.67
N ALA A 182 -10.09 -16.77 11.33
CA ALA A 182 -10.46 -17.88 10.48
C ALA A 182 -9.26 -18.83 10.27
N THR A 183 -9.45 -20.12 10.52
CA THR A 183 -8.37 -21.12 10.50
C THR A 183 -8.50 -22.13 9.37
N LYS A 184 -9.72 -22.40 8.90
CA LYS A 184 -9.99 -23.41 7.88
C LYS A 184 -11.19 -23.06 7.01
N LEU A 185 -11.10 -23.27 5.69
CA LEU A 185 -12.24 -23.22 4.78
C LEU A 185 -13.03 -24.54 4.85
N LEU A 186 -14.35 -24.45 4.90
CA LEU A 186 -15.23 -25.61 4.95
C LEU A 186 -15.87 -25.83 3.58
N THR A 187 -15.77 -27.04 3.06
CA THR A 187 -16.33 -27.42 1.76
C THR A 187 -17.49 -28.38 1.88
N ASP A 188 -18.43 -28.28 0.95
CA ASP A 188 -19.43 -29.31 0.70
C ASP A 188 -18.77 -30.49 -0.05
N PRO A 189 -18.85 -31.73 0.47
CA PRO A 189 -18.16 -32.88 -0.14
C PRO A 189 -18.78 -33.35 -1.46
N THR A 190 -20.00 -32.92 -1.78
CA THR A 190 -20.71 -33.32 -3.01
C THR A 190 -20.43 -32.34 -4.14
N THR A 191 -20.47 -31.04 -3.83
CA THR A 191 -20.38 -29.97 -4.82
C THR A 191 -19.01 -29.30 -4.88
N GLY A 192 -18.16 -29.50 -3.88
CA GLY A 192 -16.88 -28.80 -3.73
C GLY A 192 -17.02 -27.32 -3.36
N ALA A 193 -18.24 -26.83 -3.13
CA ALA A 193 -18.49 -25.43 -2.80
C ALA A 193 -17.96 -25.09 -1.40
N VAL A 194 -17.41 -23.89 -1.22
CA VAL A 194 -17.11 -23.35 0.11
C VAL A 194 -18.42 -22.92 0.76
N ILE A 195 -18.68 -23.46 1.96
CA ILE A 195 -19.94 -23.33 2.70
C ILE A 195 -19.75 -22.71 4.09
N GLY A 196 -18.59 -22.10 4.33
CA GLY A 196 -18.27 -21.45 5.59
C GLY A 196 -16.80 -21.59 5.98
N VAL A 197 -16.51 -21.24 7.23
CA VAL A 197 -15.17 -21.33 7.82
C VAL A 197 -15.22 -21.82 9.25
N GLU A 198 -14.13 -22.44 9.65
CA GLU A 198 -13.76 -22.62 11.05
C GLU A 198 -13.10 -21.33 11.57
N ILE A 199 -13.51 -20.92 12.78
CA ILE A 199 -12.92 -19.80 13.50
C ILE A 199 -12.40 -20.25 14.85
N LEU A 200 -11.46 -19.48 15.41
CA LEU A 200 -10.87 -19.74 16.72
C LEU A 200 -10.91 -18.48 17.62
N PRO A 201 -12.09 -17.93 17.94
CA PRO A 201 -12.22 -16.82 18.87
C PRO A 201 -11.81 -17.20 20.30
N LEU A 202 -11.53 -16.20 21.14
CA LEU A 202 -11.38 -16.40 22.58
C LEU A 202 -12.77 -16.58 23.24
N SER A 203 -12.89 -17.57 24.12
CA SER A 203 -14.08 -17.78 24.95
C SER A 203 -14.22 -16.70 26.02
N SER A 204 -15.35 -16.69 26.73
CA SER A 204 -15.53 -15.86 27.93
C SER A 204 -14.50 -16.14 29.05
N SER A 205 -13.84 -17.32 29.02
CA SER A 205 -12.76 -17.69 29.94
C SER A 205 -11.36 -17.35 29.40
N GLY A 206 -11.27 -16.69 28.24
CA GLY A 206 -10.01 -16.33 27.58
C GLY A 206 -9.31 -17.47 26.86
N ALA A 207 -9.92 -18.66 26.77
CA ALA A 207 -9.35 -19.81 26.06
C ALA A 207 -9.78 -19.83 24.59
N PRO A 208 -8.91 -20.15 23.63
CA PRO A 208 -9.32 -20.32 22.23
C PRO A 208 -10.38 -21.41 22.10
N GLN A 209 -11.52 -21.09 21.49
CA GLN A 209 -12.61 -22.05 21.28
C GLN A 209 -12.94 -22.15 19.80
N LYS A 210 -12.83 -23.37 19.28
CA LYS A 210 -13.16 -23.68 17.88
C LYS A 210 -14.67 -23.54 17.66
N GLN A 211 -15.05 -22.73 16.68
CA GLN A 211 -16.44 -22.55 16.26
C GLN A 211 -16.52 -22.57 14.72
N THR A 212 -17.74 -22.55 14.18
CA THR A 212 -17.97 -22.55 12.73
C THR A 212 -18.98 -21.46 12.38
N ILE A 213 -18.68 -20.73 11.30
CA ILE A 213 -19.64 -19.85 10.63
C ILE A 213 -19.98 -20.46 9.28
N ARG A 214 -21.23 -20.86 9.08
CA ARG A 214 -21.74 -21.27 7.77
C ARG A 214 -22.06 -20.03 6.92
N ALA A 215 -21.73 -20.08 5.62
CA ALA A 215 -22.00 -19.00 4.69
C ALA A 215 -22.31 -19.54 3.29
N ALA A 216 -23.20 -18.87 2.56
CA ALA A 216 -23.47 -19.21 1.16
C ALA A 216 -22.39 -18.68 0.22
N ALA A 217 -21.68 -17.62 0.63
CA ALA A 217 -20.48 -17.10 -0.03
C ALA A 217 -19.44 -16.64 1.00
N VAL A 218 -18.17 -16.90 0.72
CA VAL A 218 -17.01 -16.45 1.50
C VAL A 218 -16.12 -15.58 0.62
N ILE A 219 -15.82 -14.37 1.08
CA ILE A 219 -14.93 -13.41 0.41
C ILE A 219 -13.65 -13.24 1.25
N LEU A 220 -12.52 -13.67 0.70
CA LEU A 220 -11.20 -13.56 1.33
C LEU A 220 -10.60 -12.18 1.06
N ALA A 221 -10.41 -11.38 2.11
CA ALA A 221 -9.90 -10.01 2.07
C ALA A 221 -8.83 -9.76 3.17
N ALA A 222 -8.06 -10.79 3.52
CA ALA A 222 -7.21 -10.85 4.71
C ALA A 222 -5.76 -10.35 4.52
N GLY A 223 -5.45 -9.74 3.37
CA GLY A 223 -4.10 -9.23 3.09
C GLY A 223 -3.10 -10.27 2.58
N GLY A 224 -1.86 -9.85 2.38
CA GLY A 224 -0.72 -10.72 2.03
C GLY A 224 -0.07 -11.41 3.22
N PHE A 225 1.24 -11.23 3.39
CA PHE A 225 2.03 -11.96 4.39
C PHE A 225 3.22 -11.17 4.97
N GLU A 226 3.29 -9.86 4.76
CA GLU A 226 4.46 -9.04 5.10
C GLU A 226 4.73 -8.87 6.60
N ALA A 227 3.79 -9.26 7.47
CA ALA A 227 4.02 -9.33 8.92
C ALA A 227 4.57 -10.70 9.37
N ASN A 228 4.69 -11.68 8.47
CA ASN A 228 5.21 -13.02 8.79
C ASN A 228 6.69 -13.14 8.38
N PRO A 229 7.65 -13.10 9.32
CA PRO A 229 9.08 -13.16 8.99
C PRO A 229 9.48 -14.46 8.30
N GLN A 230 8.88 -15.60 8.65
CA GLN A 230 9.18 -16.88 8.00
C GLN A 230 8.74 -16.87 6.53
N LEU A 231 7.51 -16.43 6.23
CA LEU A 231 7.03 -16.35 4.84
C LEU A 231 7.80 -15.31 4.03
N ARG A 232 8.23 -14.21 4.67
CA ARG A 232 9.13 -13.23 4.03
C ARG A 232 10.46 -13.85 3.63
N ALA A 233 11.13 -14.55 4.55
CA ALA A 233 12.38 -15.25 4.23
C ALA A 233 12.19 -16.30 3.14
N GLN A 234 11.10 -17.07 3.20
CA GLN A 234 10.78 -18.12 2.24
C GLN A 234 10.52 -17.59 0.83
N TYR A 235 9.70 -16.55 0.69
CA TYR A 235 9.24 -16.10 -0.63
C TYR A 235 9.99 -14.87 -1.17
N LEU A 236 10.29 -13.88 -0.33
CA LEU A 236 10.98 -12.65 -0.74
C LEU A 236 12.51 -12.81 -0.78
N GLY A 237 13.03 -13.79 -0.03
CA GLY A 237 14.43 -14.19 0.00
C GLY A 237 15.18 -13.74 1.25
N PRO A 238 16.50 -14.01 1.31
CA PRO A 238 17.33 -13.75 2.48
C PRO A 238 17.28 -12.29 2.95
N GLY A 239 17.17 -12.08 4.27
CA GLY A 239 17.19 -10.76 4.92
C GLY A 239 15.82 -10.06 5.01
N TRP A 240 14.80 -10.53 4.30
CA TRP A 240 13.45 -9.94 4.36
C TRP A 240 12.72 -10.19 5.68
N ASP A 241 13.12 -11.19 6.44
CA ASP A 241 12.68 -11.44 7.81
C ASP A 241 13.04 -10.28 8.76
N ALA A 242 14.05 -9.48 8.45
CA ALA A 242 14.48 -8.34 9.25
C ALA A 242 13.87 -6.99 8.81
N ALA A 243 13.18 -6.94 7.67
CA ALA A 243 12.51 -5.71 7.21
C ALA A 243 11.45 -5.25 8.22
N ARG A 244 11.36 -3.93 8.43
CA ARG A 244 10.38 -3.31 9.33
C ARG A 244 8.96 -3.51 8.77
N VAL A 245 8.00 -3.85 9.62
CA VAL A 245 6.59 -3.93 9.21
C VAL A 245 5.97 -2.54 9.30
N ARG A 246 5.48 -1.99 8.17
CA ARG A 246 4.89 -0.64 8.13
C ARG A 246 3.43 -0.59 8.59
N GLY A 247 2.80 -1.73 8.76
CA GLY A 247 1.36 -1.81 9.00
C GLY A 247 0.98 -2.82 10.08
N THR A 248 -0.12 -3.52 9.87
CA THR A 248 -0.66 -4.38 10.93
C THR A 248 0.27 -5.57 11.23
N PRO A 249 0.51 -5.95 12.50
CA PRO A 249 1.24 -7.18 12.82
C PRO A 249 0.43 -8.45 12.50
N PHE A 250 -0.85 -8.29 12.15
CA PHE A 250 -1.76 -9.39 11.89
C PHE A 250 -1.77 -9.85 10.42
N ASN A 251 -1.05 -9.21 9.49
CA ASN A 251 -1.05 -9.64 8.09
C ASN A 251 -0.01 -10.75 7.82
N THR A 252 -0.34 -11.98 8.24
CA THR A 252 0.63 -13.08 8.36
C THR A 252 0.49 -14.19 7.30
N GLY A 253 -0.38 -14.03 6.30
CA GLY A 253 -0.54 -15.00 5.22
C GLY A 253 -1.35 -16.25 5.54
N ASP A 254 -1.88 -16.39 6.76
CA ASP A 254 -2.58 -17.60 7.21
C ASP A 254 -3.68 -18.04 6.24
N LEU A 255 -4.45 -17.07 5.72
CA LEU A 255 -5.60 -17.36 4.87
C LEU A 255 -5.20 -17.66 3.41
N LEU A 256 -4.04 -17.17 2.94
CA LEU A 256 -3.44 -17.61 1.68
C LEU A 256 -3.03 -19.08 1.77
N LEU A 257 -2.45 -19.48 2.90
CA LEU A 257 -2.04 -20.87 3.15
C LEU A 257 -3.27 -21.79 3.31
N SER A 258 -4.29 -21.34 4.05
CA SER A 258 -5.53 -22.10 4.19
C SER A 258 -6.28 -22.25 2.86
N ALA A 259 -6.31 -21.23 2.00
CA ALA A 259 -6.91 -21.35 0.66
C ALA A 259 -6.19 -22.40 -0.21
N GLN A 260 -4.86 -22.42 -0.22
CA GLN A 260 -4.09 -23.43 -0.93
C GLN A 260 -4.32 -24.83 -0.36
N ARG A 261 -4.27 -24.96 0.97
CA ARG A 261 -4.38 -26.25 1.67
C ARG A 261 -5.78 -26.86 1.61
N ASP A 262 -6.82 -26.05 1.84
CA ASP A 262 -8.17 -26.55 2.10
C ASP A 262 -8.99 -26.74 0.82
N VAL A 263 -8.71 -25.95 -0.23
CA VAL A 263 -9.51 -25.92 -1.47
C VAL A 263 -8.66 -25.93 -2.74
N SER A 264 -7.35 -26.17 -2.63
CA SER A 264 -6.42 -26.15 -3.76
C SER A 264 -6.53 -24.86 -4.58
N ALA A 265 -6.61 -23.70 -3.91
CA ALA A 265 -6.64 -22.41 -4.59
C ALA A 265 -5.33 -22.17 -5.37
N LYS A 266 -5.46 -21.83 -6.66
CA LYS A 266 -4.35 -21.50 -7.55
C LYS A 266 -3.65 -20.23 -7.10
N THR A 267 -2.32 -20.23 -7.15
CA THR A 267 -1.49 -19.05 -6.88
C THR A 267 -0.92 -18.44 -8.16
N VAL A 268 -0.66 -17.13 -8.12
CA VAL A 268 -0.20 -16.34 -9.27
C VAL A 268 0.49 -15.05 -8.79
N GLY A 269 1.24 -14.40 -9.67
CA GLY A 269 1.92 -13.13 -9.41
C GLY A 269 3.34 -13.33 -8.90
N ASN A 270 3.96 -12.23 -8.47
CA ASN A 270 5.35 -12.24 -8.02
C ASN A 270 5.45 -12.49 -6.51
N TRP A 271 5.60 -13.75 -6.11
CA TRP A 271 5.78 -14.11 -4.70
C TRP A 271 7.08 -13.58 -4.08
N SER A 272 8.10 -13.29 -4.91
CA SER A 272 9.36 -12.66 -4.48
C SER A 272 9.34 -11.13 -4.57
N GLY A 273 8.19 -10.58 -4.96
CA GLY A 273 7.95 -9.16 -5.12
C GLY A 273 7.11 -8.60 -3.97
N CYS A 274 7.46 -7.39 -3.54
CA CYS A 274 6.69 -6.65 -2.57
C CYS A 274 6.92 -5.14 -2.72
N HIS A 275 6.00 -4.37 -2.16
CA HIS A 275 6.23 -2.96 -1.92
C HIS A 275 7.02 -2.77 -0.62
N SER A 276 8.21 -2.19 -0.74
CA SER A 276 8.97 -1.63 0.37
C SER A 276 9.30 -0.16 0.14
N VAL A 277 9.83 0.53 1.14
CA VAL A 277 10.29 1.93 1.03
C VAL A 277 11.50 2.17 1.94
N ALA A 278 12.21 3.27 1.69
CA ALA A 278 13.02 3.90 2.71
C ALA A 278 12.13 4.28 3.90
N TRP A 279 12.47 3.76 5.07
CA TRP A 279 11.71 3.86 6.30
C TRP A 279 12.62 4.31 7.44
N ASP A 280 12.06 4.94 8.46
CA ASP A 280 12.82 5.35 9.63
C ASP A 280 13.45 4.14 10.35
N ALA A 281 14.76 4.19 10.62
CA ALA A 281 15.46 3.07 11.25
C ALA A 281 15.12 2.87 12.73
N ASP A 282 14.59 3.91 13.39
CA ASP A 282 14.17 3.93 14.78
C ASP A 282 12.66 3.62 14.95
N SER A 283 11.94 3.37 13.85
CA SER A 283 10.53 2.95 13.90
C SER A 283 10.37 1.57 14.57
N PRO A 284 9.17 1.23 15.09
CA PRO A 284 8.88 -0.11 15.62
C PRO A 284 9.18 -1.23 14.61
N ALA A 285 9.68 -2.35 15.12
CA ALA A 285 10.21 -3.43 14.28
C ALA A 285 9.14 -4.24 13.54
N HIS A 286 8.08 -4.61 14.26
CA HIS A 286 7.16 -5.68 13.87
C HIS A 286 5.72 -5.19 13.67
N ALA A 287 5.48 -3.88 13.73
CA ALA A 287 4.21 -3.27 13.47
C ALA A 287 4.39 -1.81 13.08
N GLY A 288 3.43 -1.26 12.34
CA GLY A 288 3.27 0.17 12.18
C GLY A 288 2.85 0.83 13.48
N ASP A 289 3.21 2.09 13.64
CA ASP A 289 2.73 2.92 14.75
C ASP A 289 1.35 3.46 14.39
N ARG A 290 0.35 3.27 15.26
CA ARG A 290 -1.03 3.67 14.97
C ARG A 290 -1.25 5.19 15.04
N GLU A 291 -0.39 5.91 15.72
CA GLU A 291 -0.46 7.37 15.80
C GLU A 291 0.33 8.03 14.67
N ILE A 292 1.59 7.65 14.52
CA ILE A 292 2.50 8.17 13.49
C ILE A 292 2.14 7.65 12.08
N SER A 293 1.59 6.45 11.97
CA SER A 293 1.13 5.84 10.71
C SER A 293 2.20 5.92 9.60
N ASN A 294 1.88 6.48 8.44
CA ASN A 294 2.77 6.53 7.29
C ASN A 294 3.93 7.55 7.42
N GLU A 295 3.98 8.36 8.48
CA GLU A 295 4.93 9.47 8.61
C GLU A 295 6.40 9.01 8.78
N PHE A 296 6.63 7.75 9.18
CA PHE A 296 7.98 7.17 9.17
C PHE A 296 8.56 6.93 7.76
N THR A 297 7.78 7.12 6.68
CA THR A 297 8.33 7.09 5.31
C THR A 297 9.45 8.13 5.18
N LYS A 298 10.57 7.79 4.56
CA LYS A 298 11.71 8.71 4.35
C LYS A 298 11.96 8.93 2.89
N SER A 299 11.13 9.80 2.30
CA SER A 299 10.97 9.88 0.86
C SER A 299 11.74 11.04 0.19
N GLY A 300 12.53 11.78 0.98
CA GLY A 300 13.35 12.92 0.56
C GLY A 300 14.70 12.55 -0.08
N TYR A 301 14.99 11.26 -0.28
CA TYR A 301 16.25 10.81 -0.89
C TYR A 301 16.58 11.46 -2.26
N PRO A 302 15.62 11.84 -3.15
CA PRO A 302 15.99 12.51 -4.40
C PRO A 302 16.64 13.87 -4.19
N LEU A 303 16.33 14.55 -3.08
CA LEU A 303 16.85 15.87 -2.73
C LEU A 303 18.25 15.83 -2.10
N GLY A 304 18.79 14.64 -1.82
CA GLY A 304 20.08 14.45 -1.16
C GLY A 304 20.85 13.27 -1.75
N ILE A 305 21.70 12.65 -0.94
CA ILE A 305 22.38 11.39 -1.26
C ILE A 305 22.16 10.34 -0.17
N MET A 306 22.42 9.08 -0.49
CA MET A 306 22.38 7.97 0.45
C MET A 306 23.71 7.26 0.56
N VAL A 307 24.16 7.09 1.80
CA VAL A 307 25.43 6.43 2.13
C VAL A 307 25.14 5.26 3.07
N ASN A 308 25.71 4.09 2.79
CA ASN A 308 25.55 2.91 3.64
C ASN A 308 26.40 3.03 4.93
N ARG A 309 26.35 2.00 5.79
CA ARG A 309 27.14 1.98 7.03
C ARG A 309 28.65 2.00 6.82
N ASP A 310 29.13 1.59 5.65
CA ASP A 310 30.56 1.55 5.31
C ASP A 310 31.03 2.85 4.65
N GLY A 311 30.20 3.89 4.62
CA GLY A 311 30.56 5.20 4.11
C GLY A 311 30.48 5.32 2.58
N GLU A 312 29.83 4.38 1.90
CA GLU A 312 29.75 4.33 0.43
C GLU A 312 28.33 4.64 -0.11
N ARG A 313 28.26 5.32 -1.25
CA ARG A 313 27.00 5.40 -2.03
C ARG A 313 26.71 4.06 -2.69
N PHE A 314 25.43 3.73 -2.85
CA PHE A 314 24.99 2.42 -3.36
C PHE A 314 23.81 2.47 -4.35
N VAL A 315 23.26 3.66 -4.64
CA VAL A 315 22.14 3.87 -5.57
C VAL A 315 22.21 5.23 -6.24
N ASP A 316 21.59 5.36 -7.42
CA ASP A 316 21.29 6.65 -8.03
C ASP A 316 19.96 7.18 -7.46
N GLU A 317 20.08 8.09 -6.49
CA GLU A 317 18.97 8.73 -5.79
C GLU A 317 18.15 9.64 -6.71
N GLY A 318 18.73 10.06 -7.85
CA GLY A 318 18.11 10.93 -8.84
C GLY A 318 17.63 10.18 -10.09
N SER A 319 17.49 8.86 -10.07
CA SER A 319 17.16 8.06 -11.27
C SER A 319 15.77 8.36 -11.86
N ASP A 320 14.76 8.60 -11.02
CA ASP A 320 13.41 9.02 -11.43
C ASP A 320 12.70 9.69 -10.24
N MET A 321 11.51 10.23 -10.48
CA MET A 321 10.62 10.72 -9.43
C MET A 321 10.37 9.63 -8.39
N ARG A 322 10.36 10.05 -7.12
CA ARG A 322 10.14 9.21 -5.92
C ARG A 322 9.03 8.18 -6.06
N ASN A 323 7.90 8.56 -6.68
CA ASN A 323 6.72 7.69 -6.83
C ASN A 323 6.95 6.48 -7.74
N TYR A 324 8.05 6.45 -8.49
CA TYR A 324 8.43 5.36 -9.38
C TYR A 324 9.64 4.57 -8.84
N THR A 325 10.34 5.08 -7.83
CA THR A 325 11.59 4.48 -7.32
C THR A 325 11.51 3.96 -5.88
N TYR A 326 10.51 4.35 -5.09
CA TYR A 326 10.47 4.02 -3.66
C TYR A 326 10.57 2.51 -3.35
N ALA A 327 9.98 1.64 -4.19
CA ALA A 327 9.98 0.19 -3.99
C ALA A 327 11.36 -0.41 -4.17
N MET A 328 12.06 0.05 -5.21
CA MET A 328 13.43 -0.31 -5.47
C MET A 328 14.35 0.19 -4.35
N ILE A 329 14.18 1.44 -3.90
CA ILE A 329 15.02 2.04 -2.86
C ILE A 329 14.92 1.28 -1.53
N GLY A 330 13.71 0.91 -1.10
CA GLY A 330 13.54 0.09 0.11
C GLY A 330 14.32 -1.23 0.03
N ARG A 331 14.20 -1.94 -1.10
CA ARG A 331 14.95 -3.19 -1.34
C ARG A 331 16.47 -2.95 -1.35
N ARG A 332 16.95 -1.86 -1.94
CA ARG A 332 18.39 -1.54 -1.99
C ARG A 332 18.96 -1.22 -0.61
N ILE A 333 18.21 -0.53 0.24
CA ILE A 333 18.59 -0.28 1.65
C ILE A 333 18.66 -1.61 2.42
N LEU A 334 17.70 -2.50 2.22
CA LEU A 334 17.70 -3.82 2.86
C LEU A 334 18.94 -4.65 2.49
N ALA A 335 19.46 -4.49 1.27
CA ALA A 335 20.66 -5.19 0.82
C ALA A 335 21.97 -4.61 1.36
N GLN A 336 21.93 -3.46 2.06
CA GLN A 336 23.14 -2.85 2.61
C GLN A 336 23.59 -3.53 3.92
N PRO A 337 24.89 -3.41 4.28
CA PRO A 337 25.40 -3.85 5.57
C PRO A 337 24.56 -3.32 6.73
N GLY A 338 24.13 -4.22 7.62
CA GLY A 338 23.24 -3.88 8.73
C GLY A 338 21.85 -3.35 8.31
N GLN A 339 21.43 -3.56 7.06
CA GLN A 339 20.10 -3.23 6.53
C GLN A 339 19.70 -1.77 6.75
N THR A 340 20.71 -0.90 6.80
CA THR A 340 20.55 0.52 7.13
C THR A 340 21.47 1.38 6.27
N ALA A 341 21.06 2.63 6.10
CA ALA A 341 21.79 3.67 5.40
C ALA A 341 21.51 5.02 6.06
N PHE A 342 22.20 6.06 5.60
CA PHE A 342 22.01 7.45 5.97
C PHE A 342 21.55 8.22 4.73
N GLN A 343 20.42 8.91 4.81
CA GLN A 343 20.08 9.97 3.86
C GLN A 343 20.69 11.28 4.34
N ILE A 344 21.32 12.04 3.44
CA ILE A 344 22.13 13.22 3.77
C ILE A 344 21.71 14.41 2.91
N TRP A 345 21.57 15.57 3.56
CA TRP A 345 21.24 16.86 2.94
C TRP A 345 22.06 17.98 3.57
N ASP A 346 22.03 19.14 2.92
CA ASP A 346 22.61 20.37 3.42
C ASP A 346 21.54 21.48 3.54
N ALA A 347 21.96 22.70 3.87
CA ALA A 347 21.06 23.83 4.10
C ALA A 347 20.22 24.23 2.87
N ARG A 348 20.61 23.86 1.65
CA ARG A 348 19.86 24.19 0.42
C ARG A 348 18.62 23.33 0.26
N THR A 349 18.73 22.05 0.59
CA THR A 349 17.70 21.04 0.29
C THR A 349 16.89 20.62 1.51
N THR A 350 17.42 20.80 2.72
CA THR A 350 16.70 20.52 3.98
C THR A 350 15.32 21.19 4.06
N PRO A 351 15.15 22.49 3.68
CA PRO A 351 13.84 23.14 3.70
C PRO A 351 12.79 22.54 2.74
N TRP A 352 13.21 21.73 1.77
CA TRP A 352 12.32 21.06 0.81
C TRP A 352 11.85 19.69 1.30
N LEU A 353 12.38 19.21 2.43
CA LEU A 353 11.93 17.96 3.04
C LEU A 353 10.50 18.12 3.54
N ARG A 354 9.72 17.06 3.37
CA ARG A 354 8.33 17.03 3.81
C ARG A 354 8.29 17.01 5.33
N SER A 355 7.77 18.07 5.95
CA SER A 355 7.71 18.22 7.40
C SER A 355 6.98 17.05 8.08
N GLU A 356 6.00 16.42 7.40
CA GLU A 356 5.31 15.26 7.94
C GLU A 356 6.27 14.06 8.17
N GLU A 357 7.29 13.92 7.33
CA GLU A 357 8.22 12.79 7.36
C GLU A 357 9.49 13.09 8.16
N TYR A 358 9.86 14.38 8.24
CA TYR A 358 11.16 14.83 8.71
C TYR A 358 11.11 15.78 9.90
N ARG A 359 9.95 16.02 10.54
CA ARG A 359 9.93 16.81 11.78
C ARG A 359 10.58 16.05 12.95
N PRO A 360 11.17 16.76 13.94
CA PRO A 360 11.86 16.14 15.07
C PRO A 360 11.01 15.17 15.90
N GLU A 361 9.68 15.35 15.92
CA GLU A 361 8.74 14.47 16.63
C GLU A 361 8.59 13.08 15.98
N VAL A 362 8.97 12.94 14.71
CA VAL A 362 8.82 11.70 13.93
C VAL A 362 10.15 11.01 13.69
N THR A 363 11.26 11.76 13.60
CA THR A 363 12.54 11.20 13.20
C THR A 363 13.70 11.85 13.93
N LYS A 364 14.71 11.04 14.25
CA LYS A 364 15.93 11.51 14.88
C LYS A 364 16.82 12.22 13.86
N HIS A 365 17.07 13.50 14.08
CA HIS A 365 18.03 14.28 13.29
C HIS A 365 19.45 14.06 13.77
N LEU A 366 20.35 13.83 12.82
CA LEU A 366 21.79 13.89 13.00
C LEU A 366 22.26 15.17 12.31
N THR A 367 22.84 16.10 13.05
CA THR A 367 23.20 17.42 12.51
C THR A 367 24.67 17.73 12.75
N GLY A 368 25.26 18.52 11.85
CA GLY A 368 26.60 19.08 12.02
C GLY A 368 26.71 20.41 11.30
N SER A 369 27.50 21.34 11.83
CA SER A 369 27.84 22.61 11.17
C SER A 369 28.85 22.37 10.04
N THR A 370 29.66 21.32 10.17
CA THR A 370 30.57 20.81 9.14
C THR A 370 30.26 19.35 8.78
N VAL A 371 30.84 18.86 7.69
CA VAL A 371 30.70 17.45 7.27
C VAL A 371 31.36 16.48 8.27
N GLU A 372 32.42 16.91 8.96
CA GLU A 372 33.08 16.16 10.03
C GLU A 372 32.17 16.00 11.26
N GLU A 373 31.53 17.08 11.70
CA GLU A 373 30.56 17.03 12.80
C GLU A 373 29.37 16.12 12.46
N LEU A 374 28.90 16.17 11.21
CA LEU A 374 27.85 15.28 10.73
C LEU A 374 28.32 13.81 10.74
N ALA A 375 29.53 13.55 10.28
CA ALA A 375 30.11 12.20 10.28
C ALA A 375 30.23 11.67 11.72
N ASP A 376 30.67 12.49 12.68
CA ASP A 376 30.73 12.15 14.09
C ASP A 376 29.35 11.82 14.67
N ALA A 377 28.32 12.57 14.27
CA ALA A 377 26.94 12.27 14.64
C ALA A 377 26.46 10.92 14.06
N CYS A 378 26.83 10.59 12.81
CA CYS A 378 26.49 9.32 12.18
C CYS A 378 27.22 8.12 12.80
N VAL A 379 28.48 8.28 13.23
CA VAL A 379 29.26 7.24 13.93
C VAL A 379 28.55 6.79 15.21
N LYS A 380 27.97 7.72 15.97
CA LYS A 380 27.23 7.43 17.21
C LYS A 380 26.02 6.50 17.01
N VAL A 381 25.52 6.36 15.79
CA VAL A 381 24.32 5.55 15.48
C VAL A 381 24.57 4.49 14.40
N GLY A 382 25.83 4.15 14.13
CA GLY A 382 26.19 2.93 13.41
C GLY A 382 26.92 3.11 12.07
N LEU A 383 27.37 4.32 11.70
CA LEU A 383 28.37 4.49 10.65
C LEU A 383 29.69 3.85 11.10
N VAL A 384 30.22 2.92 10.32
CA VAL A 384 31.41 2.12 10.64
C VAL A 384 32.68 2.78 10.12
N ASN A 385 32.65 3.31 8.89
CA ASN A 385 33.82 3.91 8.26
C ASN A 385 33.64 5.43 8.07
N ARG A 386 34.09 6.19 9.08
CA ARG A 386 34.03 7.66 9.09
C ARG A 386 34.83 8.28 7.94
N GLN A 387 36.03 7.77 7.66
CA GLN A 387 36.89 8.37 6.64
C GLN A 387 36.29 8.17 5.24
N ARG A 388 35.84 6.95 4.93
CA ARG A 388 35.20 6.67 3.63
C ARG A 388 33.94 7.49 3.41
N PHE A 389 33.17 7.78 4.46
CA PHE A 389 32.02 8.71 4.39
C PHE A 389 32.45 10.11 3.95
N LEU A 390 33.51 10.67 4.54
CA LEU A 390 34.04 11.99 4.17
C LEU A 390 34.58 11.98 2.74
N ASP A 391 35.32 10.94 2.36
CA ASP A 391 35.85 10.78 1.01
C ASP A 391 34.72 10.70 -0.03
N THR A 392 33.66 9.94 0.26
CA THR A 392 32.47 9.84 -0.60
C THR A 392 31.77 11.19 -0.79
N LEU A 393 31.66 12.01 0.26
CA LEU A 393 31.10 13.37 0.13
C LEU A 393 31.99 14.28 -0.71
N ALA A 394 33.31 14.23 -0.52
CA ALA A 394 34.26 15.00 -1.30
C ALA A 394 34.23 14.61 -2.79
N GLU A 395 34.24 13.30 -3.09
CA GLU A 395 34.12 12.76 -4.44
C GLU A 395 32.80 13.17 -5.11
N TYR A 396 31.68 13.07 -4.38
CA TYR A 396 30.37 13.49 -4.89
C TYR A 396 30.35 14.98 -5.21
N ASN A 397 30.83 15.83 -4.29
CA ASN A 397 30.85 17.29 -4.48
C ASN A 397 31.70 17.68 -5.70
N ALA A 398 32.89 17.08 -5.86
CA ALA A 398 33.76 17.31 -7.01
C ALA A 398 33.14 16.88 -8.35
N ALA A 399 32.20 15.93 -8.33
CA ALA A 399 31.50 15.44 -9.51
C ALA A 399 30.25 16.26 -9.87
N THR A 400 29.81 17.21 -9.03
CA THR A 400 28.66 18.07 -9.33
C THR A 400 29.00 19.13 -10.39
N ARG A 401 28.01 19.50 -11.21
CA ARG A 401 28.16 20.48 -12.29
C ARG A 401 27.54 21.81 -11.89
N GLU A 402 28.35 22.86 -11.74
CA GLU A 402 27.82 24.22 -11.63
C GLU A 402 27.35 24.75 -12.99
N GLY A 403 26.26 25.53 -13.01
CA GLY A 403 25.94 26.45 -14.11
C GLY A 403 25.31 25.89 -15.40
N HIS A 404 25.09 24.58 -15.54
CA HIS A 404 24.61 24.02 -16.83
C HIS A 404 23.09 23.83 -16.96
N ARG A 405 22.36 23.70 -15.85
CA ARG A 405 20.90 23.52 -15.82
C ARG A 405 20.29 24.13 -14.55
N LYS A 406 19.04 24.60 -14.63
CA LYS A 406 18.29 25.10 -13.46
C LYS A 406 17.80 23.91 -12.63
N TRP A 407 18.06 23.94 -11.33
CA TRP A 407 17.50 22.97 -10.38
C TRP A 407 15.99 23.14 -10.30
N ASP A 408 15.24 22.06 -10.53
CA ASP A 408 13.78 22.04 -10.45
C ASP A 408 13.30 20.69 -9.89
N PRO A 409 12.78 20.63 -8.65
CA PRO A 409 12.38 19.39 -8.00
C PRO A 409 11.08 18.81 -8.55
N ALA A 410 10.36 19.56 -9.38
CA ALA A 410 9.09 19.13 -9.96
C ALA A 410 9.25 18.40 -11.31
N VAL A 411 10.44 18.40 -11.90
CA VAL A 411 10.75 17.69 -13.16
C VAL A 411 12.07 16.93 -13.06
N ARG A 412 12.29 15.98 -13.98
CA ARG A 412 13.63 15.38 -14.18
C ARG A 412 14.52 16.42 -14.88
N ASP A 413 15.19 17.24 -14.08
CA ASP A 413 15.98 18.39 -14.54
C ASP A 413 17.27 18.00 -15.30
N GLY A 414 17.73 16.77 -15.12
CA GLY A 414 19.00 16.24 -15.61
C GLY A 414 20.21 17.01 -15.10
N LEU A 415 20.07 17.71 -13.97
CA LEU A 415 21.20 18.24 -13.22
C LEU A 415 21.87 17.06 -12.50
N GLY A 416 22.93 16.51 -13.09
CA GLY A 416 23.56 15.27 -12.61
C GLY A 416 25.07 15.37 -12.40
N THR A 417 25.63 14.32 -11.80
CA THR A 417 27.08 14.17 -11.57
C THR A 417 27.84 13.57 -12.76
N VAL A 418 29.16 13.73 -12.80
CA VAL A 418 30.06 13.15 -13.83
C VAL A 418 31.22 12.41 -13.20
N GLY A 419 31.61 11.28 -13.80
CA GLY A 419 32.84 10.58 -13.42
C GLY A 419 32.70 9.70 -12.17
N LEU A 420 31.51 9.63 -11.56
CA LEU A 420 31.23 8.68 -10.48
C LEU A 420 30.80 7.32 -11.05
N GLY A 421 31.23 6.23 -10.39
CA GLY A 421 30.76 4.88 -10.71
C GLY A 421 29.25 4.69 -10.49
N ILE A 422 28.66 5.46 -9.58
CA ILE A 422 27.21 5.57 -9.39
C ILE A 422 26.83 7.02 -9.69
N PRO A 423 26.06 7.30 -10.76
CA PRO A 423 25.63 8.66 -11.04
C PRO A 423 24.62 9.14 -9.98
N LYS A 424 24.44 10.46 -9.91
CA LYS A 424 23.17 11.04 -9.47
C LYS A 424 22.59 11.72 -10.70
N SER A 425 21.54 11.14 -11.29
CA SER A 425 21.10 11.52 -12.64
C SER A 425 20.35 12.86 -12.70
N ASN A 426 19.71 13.27 -11.61
CA ASN A 426 18.91 14.50 -11.49
C ASN A 426 19.11 15.13 -10.09
N TRP A 427 18.82 16.43 -9.98
CA TRP A 427 18.84 17.21 -8.74
C TRP A 427 20.18 17.18 -7.97
N ALA A 428 21.30 17.00 -8.67
CA ALA A 428 22.63 16.92 -8.07
C ALA A 428 23.18 18.29 -7.69
N LEU A 429 22.87 18.73 -6.47
CA LEU A 429 23.57 19.85 -5.80
C LEU A 429 24.71 19.30 -4.94
N PRO A 430 25.82 20.04 -4.75
CA PRO A 430 26.83 19.65 -3.80
C PRO A 430 26.24 19.64 -2.37
N ILE A 431 26.90 18.93 -1.47
CA ILE A 431 26.62 18.85 -0.04
C ILE A 431 27.81 19.52 0.66
N ASP A 432 27.84 20.85 0.64
CA ASP A 432 28.96 21.66 1.14
C ASP A 432 28.53 22.90 1.95
N LYS A 433 27.21 23.11 2.17
CA LYS A 433 26.68 24.25 2.94
C LYS A 433 25.97 23.80 4.21
N GLY A 434 26.63 24.00 5.35
CA GLY A 434 26.04 23.78 6.67
C GLY A 434 24.84 24.70 6.97
N PRO A 435 23.98 24.33 7.94
CA PRO A 435 24.01 23.08 8.69
C PRO A 435 23.65 21.87 7.81
N PHE A 436 24.31 20.76 8.06
CA PHE A 436 24.06 19.48 7.43
C PHE A 436 23.07 18.65 8.25
N LEU A 437 22.27 17.84 7.56
CA LEU A 437 21.30 16.93 8.15
C LEU A 437 21.52 15.52 7.60
N ALA A 438 21.54 14.53 8.48
CA ALA A 438 21.40 13.13 8.14
C ALA A 438 20.29 12.46 8.93
N VAL A 439 19.63 11.49 8.30
CA VAL A 439 18.64 10.62 8.94
C VAL A 439 18.99 9.17 8.65
N ARG A 440 18.96 8.35 9.69
CA ARG A 440 19.21 6.91 9.59
C ARG A 440 17.95 6.20 9.09
N VAL A 441 18.08 5.45 8.00
CA VAL A 441 16.97 4.77 7.33
C VAL A 441 17.20 3.27 7.22
N THR A 442 16.11 2.52 7.13
CA THR A 442 16.06 1.08 6.87
C THR A 442 14.99 0.80 5.80
N SER A 443 14.68 -0.48 5.56
CA SER A 443 13.60 -0.90 4.68
C SER A 443 12.33 -1.22 5.48
N GLY A 444 11.22 -0.59 5.09
CA GLY A 444 9.90 -0.93 5.59
C GLY A 444 9.07 -1.64 4.52
N ILE A 445 8.59 -2.85 4.79
CA ILE A 445 7.68 -3.61 3.92
C ILE A 445 6.21 -3.23 4.16
N THR A 446 5.38 -3.30 3.12
CA THR A 446 3.99 -2.83 3.17
C THR A 446 2.97 -3.82 2.67
N PHE A 447 3.24 -4.46 1.53
CA PHE A 447 2.37 -5.48 0.98
C PHE A 447 3.11 -6.31 -0.06
N THR A 448 2.66 -7.54 -0.29
CA THR A 448 3.26 -8.52 -1.20
C THR A 448 2.50 -8.58 -2.54
N PHE A 449 3.17 -9.02 -3.61
CA PHE A 449 2.58 -9.01 -4.96
C PHE A 449 2.10 -10.38 -5.46
N GLY A 450 2.49 -11.46 -4.77
CA GLY A 450 1.98 -12.81 -5.01
C GLY A 450 0.69 -13.06 -4.23
N GLY A 451 -0.24 -13.80 -4.84
CA GLY A 451 -1.55 -14.08 -4.24
C GLY A 451 -2.30 -15.20 -4.96
N LEU A 452 -3.61 -15.23 -4.78
CA LEU A 452 -4.52 -16.19 -5.38
C LEU A 452 -4.95 -15.75 -6.78
N ALA A 453 -5.14 -16.72 -7.67
CA ALA A 453 -5.74 -16.49 -8.97
C ALA A 453 -7.24 -16.38 -8.83
N VAL A 454 -7.82 -15.39 -9.51
CA VAL A 454 -9.26 -15.18 -9.56
C VAL A 454 -9.71 -15.03 -11.01
N ASN A 455 -10.97 -15.32 -11.26
CA ASN A 455 -11.63 -14.81 -12.46
C ASN A 455 -11.74 -13.28 -12.33
N PRO A 456 -11.18 -12.49 -13.27
CA PRO A 456 -11.18 -11.03 -13.20
C PRO A 456 -12.58 -10.41 -13.12
N GLU A 457 -13.58 -11.02 -13.76
CA GLU A 457 -14.93 -10.47 -13.86
C GLU A 457 -15.78 -10.68 -12.60
N THR A 458 -15.56 -11.79 -11.89
CA THR A 458 -16.35 -12.22 -10.74
C THR A 458 -15.59 -12.10 -9.41
N ALA A 459 -14.26 -12.03 -9.47
CA ALA A 459 -13.32 -12.21 -8.36
C ALA A 459 -13.38 -13.60 -7.69
N ALA A 460 -14.01 -14.58 -8.34
CA ALA A 460 -14.09 -15.96 -7.83
C ALA A 460 -12.71 -16.63 -7.89
N VAL A 461 -12.33 -17.34 -6.83
CA VAL A 461 -11.02 -18.00 -6.73
C VAL A 461 -10.96 -19.18 -7.71
N VAL A 462 -9.84 -19.31 -8.43
CA VAL A 462 -9.61 -20.42 -9.36
C VAL A 462 -8.93 -21.57 -8.64
N SER A 463 -9.36 -22.80 -8.90
CA SER A 463 -8.72 -24.02 -8.40
C SER A 463 -7.48 -24.37 -9.23
N GLU A 464 -6.38 -24.71 -8.56
CA GLU A 464 -5.18 -25.27 -9.18
C GLU A 464 -5.47 -26.61 -9.84
N THR A 465 -6.27 -27.45 -9.16
CA THR A 465 -6.54 -28.83 -9.57
C THR A 465 -7.45 -28.91 -10.78
N THR A 466 -8.49 -28.07 -10.84
CA THR A 466 -9.51 -28.15 -11.91
C THR A 466 -9.41 -27.04 -12.95
N GLY A 467 -8.71 -25.94 -12.65
CA GLY A 467 -8.70 -24.73 -13.47
C GLY A 467 -10.03 -23.96 -13.50
N ALA A 468 -11.06 -24.43 -12.79
CA ALA A 468 -12.38 -23.80 -12.69
C ALA A 468 -12.50 -22.92 -11.44
N GLU A 469 -13.53 -22.07 -11.40
CA GLU A 469 -13.89 -21.31 -10.20
C GLU A 469 -14.29 -22.26 -9.06
N ILE A 470 -13.83 -21.97 -7.85
CA ILE A 470 -14.23 -22.64 -6.62
C ILE A 470 -15.57 -22.06 -6.18
N PRO A 471 -16.68 -22.84 -6.21
CA PRO A 471 -18.01 -22.28 -5.97
C PRO A 471 -18.13 -21.69 -4.56
N GLY A 472 -18.66 -20.47 -4.47
CA GLY A 472 -18.88 -19.79 -3.20
C GLY A 472 -17.63 -19.13 -2.60
N LEU A 473 -16.48 -19.14 -3.28
CA LEU A 473 -15.24 -18.53 -2.79
C LEU A 473 -14.73 -17.41 -3.70
N TYR A 474 -14.45 -16.24 -3.10
CA TYR A 474 -13.93 -15.06 -3.78
C TYR A 474 -12.68 -14.53 -3.07
N SER A 475 -11.82 -13.81 -3.79
CA SER A 475 -10.65 -13.16 -3.18
C SER A 475 -10.42 -11.76 -3.73
N VAL A 476 -10.10 -10.82 -2.84
CA VAL A 476 -9.96 -9.39 -3.16
C VAL A 476 -8.83 -8.75 -2.36
N GLY A 477 -8.47 -7.53 -2.77
CA GLY A 477 -7.39 -6.77 -2.12
C GLY A 477 -6.03 -7.41 -2.40
N GLU A 478 -5.13 -7.35 -1.41
CA GLU A 478 -3.77 -7.87 -1.55
C GLU A 478 -3.71 -9.41 -1.70
N MET A 479 -4.76 -10.13 -1.28
CA MET A 479 -4.83 -11.58 -1.51
C MET A 479 -4.95 -11.95 -3.00
N LEU A 480 -5.36 -11.02 -3.85
CA LEU A 480 -5.49 -11.21 -5.29
C LEU A 480 -4.11 -10.99 -5.95
N GLY A 481 -3.59 -12.04 -6.58
CA GLY A 481 -2.32 -12.01 -7.30
C GLY A 481 -2.45 -11.60 -8.77
N GLY A 482 -1.35 -11.20 -9.39
CA GLY A 482 -1.27 -10.97 -10.84
C GLY A 482 -1.39 -9.51 -11.31
N LEU A 483 -1.84 -8.59 -10.45
CA LEU A 483 -1.90 -7.16 -10.79
C LEU A 483 -0.52 -6.48 -10.79
N PHE A 484 0.29 -6.77 -9.77
CA PHE A 484 1.57 -6.09 -9.53
C PHE A 484 2.73 -7.08 -9.60
N HIS A 485 3.94 -6.58 -9.89
CA HIS A 485 5.11 -7.46 -10.10
C HIS A 485 6.40 -6.93 -9.47
N ASP A 486 7.25 -6.18 -10.18
CA ASP A 486 8.48 -5.64 -9.58
C ASP A 486 8.22 -4.33 -8.85
N ASN A 487 7.22 -3.59 -9.31
CA ASN A 487 6.72 -2.37 -8.71
C ASN A 487 5.20 -2.25 -9.00
N TYR A 488 4.60 -1.18 -8.51
CA TYR A 488 3.21 -0.82 -8.79
C TYR A 488 3.05 0.70 -8.89
N PRO A 489 2.10 1.22 -9.69
CA PRO A 489 1.77 2.63 -9.68
C PRO A 489 1.19 3.05 -8.33
N GLY A 490 1.83 4.00 -7.63
CA GLY A 490 1.37 4.46 -6.33
C GLY A 490 -0.14 4.79 -6.31
N GLY A 491 -0.83 4.32 -5.26
CA GLY A 491 -2.28 4.46 -5.09
C GLY A 491 -3.14 3.40 -5.78
N SER A 492 -2.60 2.58 -6.68
CA SER A 492 -3.41 1.53 -7.35
C SER A 492 -3.79 0.37 -6.43
N GLY A 493 -3.11 0.17 -5.30
CA GLY A 493 -3.44 -0.88 -4.33
C GLY A 493 -4.80 -0.66 -3.65
N LEU A 494 -5.05 0.55 -3.13
CA LEU A 494 -6.35 0.89 -2.54
C LEU A 494 -7.45 0.91 -3.60
N THR A 495 -7.17 1.43 -4.80
CA THR A 495 -8.09 1.39 -5.94
C THR A 495 -8.47 -0.05 -6.30
N SER A 496 -7.49 -0.95 -6.39
CA SER A 496 -7.72 -2.38 -6.65
C SER A 496 -8.60 -3.01 -5.58
N GLY A 497 -8.31 -2.76 -4.30
CA GLY A 497 -9.16 -3.23 -3.20
C GLY A 497 -10.61 -2.78 -3.34
N ALA A 498 -10.85 -1.53 -3.74
CA ALA A 498 -12.19 -1.01 -3.95
C ALA A 498 -12.90 -1.61 -5.18
N VAL A 499 -12.20 -1.68 -6.32
CA VAL A 499 -12.74 -2.21 -7.59
C VAL A 499 -13.13 -3.69 -7.44
N PHE A 500 -12.17 -4.53 -7.05
CA PHE A 500 -12.40 -5.97 -6.95
C PHE A 500 -13.26 -6.32 -5.72
N GLY A 501 -13.11 -5.58 -4.62
CA GLY A 501 -14.02 -5.68 -3.47
C GLY A 501 -15.47 -5.48 -3.88
N ARG A 502 -15.77 -4.34 -4.52
CA ARG A 502 -17.12 -4.01 -4.99
C ARG A 502 -17.68 -5.08 -5.94
N ARG A 503 -16.84 -5.60 -6.83
CA ARG A 503 -17.19 -6.65 -7.81
C ARG A 503 -17.50 -8.00 -7.15
N ALA A 504 -16.67 -8.44 -6.19
CA ALA A 504 -16.91 -9.66 -5.43
C ALA A 504 -18.22 -9.58 -4.63
N GLY A 505 -18.47 -8.44 -3.96
CA GLY A 505 -19.70 -8.22 -3.20
C GLY A 505 -20.96 -8.33 -4.05
N ARG A 506 -20.98 -7.68 -5.22
CA ARG A 506 -22.07 -7.79 -6.21
C ARG A 506 -22.30 -9.22 -6.67
N THR A 507 -21.22 -9.91 -7.01
CA THR A 507 -21.31 -11.27 -7.54
C THR A 507 -21.84 -12.24 -6.49
N ALA A 508 -21.26 -12.22 -5.28
CA ALA A 508 -21.69 -13.06 -4.17
C ALA A 508 -23.18 -12.84 -3.82
N ALA A 509 -23.61 -11.58 -3.70
CA ALA A 509 -25.00 -11.24 -3.40
C ALA A 509 -25.97 -11.60 -4.53
N GLY A 510 -25.57 -11.38 -5.78
CA GLY A 510 -26.39 -11.69 -6.96
C GLY A 510 -26.70 -13.18 -7.10
N ILE A 511 -25.72 -14.06 -6.85
CA ILE A 511 -25.92 -15.51 -6.88
C ILE A 511 -26.90 -15.97 -5.78
N ILE A 512 -26.79 -15.38 -4.59
CA ILE A 512 -27.69 -15.72 -3.47
C ILE A 512 -29.12 -15.28 -3.78
N ALA A 513 -29.31 -14.07 -4.32
CA ALA A 513 -30.63 -13.58 -4.72
C ALA A 513 -31.28 -14.47 -5.80
N ALA A 514 -30.52 -14.89 -6.82
CA ALA A 514 -31.01 -15.77 -7.86
C ALA A 514 -31.43 -17.17 -7.34
N LYS A 515 -30.69 -17.72 -6.37
CA LYS A 515 -31.04 -18.99 -5.71
C LYS A 515 -32.30 -18.87 -4.85
N GLY A 516 -32.49 -17.73 -4.18
CA GLY A 516 -33.71 -17.44 -3.41
C GLY A 516 -34.95 -17.38 -4.29
N ALA A 517 -34.89 -16.63 -5.39
CA ALA A 517 -36.00 -16.50 -6.34
C ALA A 517 -36.42 -17.85 -6.95
N ASN A 518 -35.46 -18.71 -7.31
CA ASN A 518 -35.73 -20.05 -7.84
C ASN A 518 -36.34 -21.02 -6.82
N ARG A 519 -36.18 -20.78 -5.51
CA ARG A 519 -36.86 -21.56 -4.47
C ARG A 519 -38.29 -21.09 -4.26
N GLU A 520 -38.52 -19.78 -4.27
CA GLU A 520 -39.87 -19.20 -4.17
C GLU A 520 -40.74 -19.54 -5.38
N SER A 521 -40.18 -19.67 -6.59
CA SER A 521 -40.93 -20.05 -7.79
C SER A 521 -41.27 -21.55 -7.90
N ARG A 522 -40.76 -22.38 -6.97
CA ARG A 522 -41.00 -23.84 -6.92
C ARG A 522 -41.87 -24.26 -5.73
N LEU A 523 -42.22 -23.32 -4.87
CA LEU A 523 -43.23 -23.44 -3.82
C LEU A 523 -44.53 -22.84 -4.34
#